data_AF-A0A1V5KEP8-F1
#
_entry.id   AF-A0A1V5KEP8-F1
#
_cell.length_a   1.000
_cell.length_b   1.000
_cell.length_c   1.000
_cell.angle_alpha   90.00
_cell.angle_beta   90.00
_cell.angle_gamma   90.00
#
_symmetry.space_group_name_H-M   'P 1'
#
loop_
_entity.id
_entity.type
_entity.pdbx_description
1 polymer ?
#
loop_
_entity_poly.entity_id
_entity_poly.type
_entity_poly.pdbx_seq_one_letter_code
_entity_poly.pdbx_strand_id
1 'polypeptide(L)'
;MEQSVPLALLAGGVLGPFLEEMLFRGLVLRGFLDRYSPWQAIVLSSLLFGILHLNIWQFVSAFVLGLVLGWMYMRTRSLWPCFLVHSLHNSSITLTGTLIYASLLGYPEEVVEATVMPLLPWWLVVAGMALLGLSLLAIHRLLLSRESAAGAVVVAVD
;
A
#
# COMPACT_ATOMS: atom_id res chain seq x y z
N MET A 1 -1.28 25.58 -11.03
CA MET A 1 -1.73 24.65 -12.08
C MET A 1 -2.70 23.70 -11.40
N GLU A 2 -4.00 23.90 -11.58
CA GLU A 2 -5.01 23.02 -10.96
C GLU A 2 -4.89 21.63 -11.61
N GLN A 3 -4.41 20.64 -10.85
CA GLN A 3 -4.47 19.25 -11.29
C GLN A 3 -5.89 18.75 -11.05
N SER A 4 -6.50 18.13 -12.07
CA SER A 4 -7.81 17.51 -11.91
C SER A 4 -7.70 16.27 -11.01
N VAL A 5 -8.75 15.99 -10.23
CA VAL A 5 -8.81 14.83 -9.32
C VAL A 5 -8.48 13.50 -10.03
N PRO A 6 -8.97 13.23 -11.26
CA PRO A 6 -8.60 12.01 -11.97
C PRO A 6 -7.10 11.92 -12.29
N LEU A 7 -6.47 13.05 -12.64
CA LEU A 7 -5.04 13.09 -12.92
C LEU A 7 -4.22 12.85 -11.64
N ALA A 8 -4.65 13.41 -10.51
CA ALA A 8 -4.03 13.17 -9.21
C ALA A 8 -4.14 11.70 -8.78
N LEU A 9 -5.31 11.07 -8.96
CA LEU A 9 -5.52 9.66 -8.67
C LEU A 9 -4.70 8.74 -9.60
N LEU A 10 -4.61 9.06 -10.89
CA LEU A 10 -3.80 8.26 -11.80
C LEU A 10 -2.30 8.38 -11.47
N ALA A 11 -1.80 9.60 -11.28
CA ALA A 11 -0.39 9.84 -11.04
C ALA A 11 0.05 9.42 -9.65
N GLY A 12 -0.60 9.91 -8.59
CA GLY A 12 -0.23 9.65 -7.20
C GLY A 12 -0.88 8.40 -6.61
N GLY A 13 -2.09 8.04 -7.07
CA GLY A 13 -2.81 6.87 -6.58
C GLY A 13 -2.39 5.54 -7.22
N VAL A 14 -1.84 5.55 -8.44
CA VAL A 14 -1.53 4.32 -9.20
C VAL A 14 -0.11 4.30 -9.73
N LEU A 15 0.28 5.27 -10.57
CA LEU A 15 1.59 5.25 -11.23
C LEU A 15 2.75 5.41 -10.24
N GLY A 16 2.63 6.34 -9.29
CA GLY A 16 3.60 6.54 -8.21
C GLY A 16 3.82 5.25 -7.40
N PRO A 17 2.76 4.69 -6.77
CA PRO A 17 2.85 3.42 -6.04
C PRO A 17 3.43 2.27 -6.86
N PHE A 18 3.09 2.16 -8.14
CA PHE A 18 3.66 1.13 -9.02
C PHE A 18 5.19 1.26 -9.13
N LEU A 19 5.68 2.46 -9.47
CA LEU A 19 7.12 2.73 -9.60
C LEU A 19 7.85 2.59 -8.27
N GLU A 20 7.24 3.06 -7.19
CA GLU A 20 7.79 2.95 -5.83
C GLU A 20 7.90 1.48 -5.41
N GLU A 21 6.91 0.63 -5.68
CA GLU A 21 7.03 -0.80 -5.36
C GLU A 21 8.12 -1.50 -6.19
N MET A 22 8.25 -1.17 -7.47
CA MET A 22 9.34 -1.69 -8.30
C MET A 22 10.72 -1.30 -7.74
N LEU A 23 10.88 -0.05 -7.31
CA LEU A 23 12.14 0.44 -6.75
C LEU A 23 12.39 -0.14 -5.34
N PHE A 24 11.49 0.07 -4.40
CA PHE A 24 11.73 -0.24 -3.00
C PHE A 24 11.62 -1.74 -2.71
N ARG A 25 10.65 -2.45 -3.29
CA ARG A 25 10.46 -3.89 -3.02
C ARG A 25 11.16 -4.73 -4.07
N GLY A 26 11.15 -4.28 -5.34
CA GLY A 26 11.78 -4.98 -6.44
C GLY A 26 13.31 -4.85 -6.48
N LEU A 27 13.89 -3.73 -6.03
CA LEU A 27 15.33 -3.50 -6.07
C LEU A 27 15.94 -3.34 -4.66
N VAL A 28 15.51 -2.35 -3.89
CA VAL A 28 16.16 -1.97 -2.61
C VAL A 28 16.05 -3.08 -1.56
N LEU A 29 14.84 -3.52 -1.23
CA LEU A 29 14.59 -4.57 -0.26
C LEU A 29 15.31 -5.87 -0.65
N ARG A 30 15.21 -6.26 -1.92
CA ARG A 30 15.91 -7.43 -2.45
C ARG A 30 17.42 -7.33 -2.28
N GLY A 31 18.03 -6.21 -2.65
CA GLY A 31 19.47 -5.99 -2.44
C GLY A 31 19.88 -5.99 -0.97
N PHE A 32 19.00 -5.55 -0.05
CA PHE A 32 19.24 -5.65 1.38
C PHE A 32 19.11 -7.06 1.93
N LEU A 33 18.23 -7.90 1.38
CA LEU A 33 18.10 -9.29 1.78
C LEU A 33 19.36 -10.12 1.51
N ASP A 34 20.21 -9.69 0.57
CA ASP A 34 21.49 -10.35 0.29
C ASP A 34 22.57 -10.07 1.37
N ARG A 35 22.37 -9.05 2.21
CA ARG A 35 23.38 -8.56 3.17
C ARG A 35 22.91 -8.53 4.63
N TYR A 36 21.61 -8.49 4.87
CA TYR A 36 21.03 -8.29 6.20
C TYR A 36 19.97 -9.36 6.51
N SER A 37 19.65 -9.53 7.79
CA SER A 37 18.53 -10.38 8.18
C SER A 37 17.20 -9.82 7.62
N PRO A 38 16.16 -10.66 7.44
CA PRO A 38 14.90 -10.23 6.84
C PRO A 38 14.29 -8.98 7.47
N TRP A 39 14.25 -8.91 8.81
CA TRP A 39 13.68 -7.76 9.51
C TRP A 39 14.55 -6.50 9.39
N GLN A 40 15.88 -6.64 9.41
CA GLN A 40 16.78 -5.51 9.15
C GLN A 40 16.59 -4.96 7.74
N ALA A 41 16.49 -5.84 6.73
CA ALA A 41 16.26 -5.45 5.35
C ALA A 41 14.91 -4.71 5.18
N ILE A 42 13.84 -5.22 5.80
CA ILE A 42 12.52 -4.56 5.82
C ILE A 42 12.62 -3.17 6.45
N VAL A 43 13.21 -3.06 7.65
CA VAL A 43 13.30 -1.78 8.37
C VAL A 43 14.13 -0.77 7.58
N LEU A 44 15.30 -1.16 7.06
CA LEU A 44 16.17 -0.27 6.28
C LEU A 44 15.50 0.18 4.98
N SER A 45 14.85 -0.73 4.25
CA SER A 45 14.12 -0.37 3.03
C SER A 45 12.95 0.57 3.34
N SER A 46 12.26 0.37 4.47
CA SER A 46 11.14 1.21 4.90
C SER A 46 11.59 2.58 5.35
N LEU A 47 12.74 2.67 6.03
CA LEU A 47 13.36 3.94 6.41
C LEU A 47 13.71 4.76 5.17
N LEU A 48 14.37 4.16 4.18
CA LEU A 48 14.70 4.84 2.92
C LEU A 48 13.44 5.29 2.18
N PHE A 49 12.41 4.44 2.15
CA PHE A 49 11.12 4.78 1.55
C PHE A 49 10.49 6.01 2.22
N GLY A 50 10.45 6.05 3.56
CA GLY A 50 9.95 7.20 4.30
C GLY A 50 10.79 8.46 4.12
N ILE A 51 12.12 8.36 4.18
CA ILE A 51 13.03 9.53 4.09
C ILE A 51 12.90 10.22 2.74
N LEU A 52 12.76 9.46 1.65
CA LEU A 52 12.67 10.00 0.29
C LEU A 52 11.38 10.76 -0.01
N HIS A 53 10.39 10.74 0.90
CA HIS A 53 9.24 11.63 0.82
C HIS A 53 9.57 13.08 1.25
N LEU A 54 10.72 13.31 1.90
CA LEU A 54 11.22 14.64 2.28
C LEU A 54 10.23 15.50 3.09
N ASN A 55 9.29 14.85 3.79
CA ASN A 55 8.25 15.48 4.57
C ASN A 55 8.01 14.65 5.82
N ILE A 56 8.09 15.27 7.01
CA ILE A 56 8.01 14.55 8.28
C ILE A 56 6.65 13.89 8.52
N TRP A 57 5.56 14.49 8.02
CA TRP A 57 4.21 13.94 8.15
C TRP A 57 4.01 12.73 7.23
N GLN A 58 4.53 12.80 6.01
CA GLN A 58 4.52 11.68 5.07
C GLN A 58 5.50 10.58 5.50
N PHE A 59 6.64 10.95 6.10
CA PHE A 59 7.67 10.00 6.57
C PHE A 59 7.07 8.94 7.50
N VAL A 60 6.28 9.34 8.49
CA VAL A 60 5.72 8.39 9.47
C VAL A 60 4.77 7.42 8.78
N SER A 61 3.85 7.91 7.95
CA SER A 61 2.90 7.08 7.20
C SER A 61 3.63 6.14 6.22
N ALA A 62 4.56 6.68 5.43
CA ALA A 62 5.34 5.93 4.46
C ALA A 62 6.25 4.90 5.13
N PHE A 63 6.85 5.19 6.28
CA PHE A 63 7.66 4.23 7.03
C PHE A 63 6.81 3.06 7.53
N VAL A 64 5.64 3.33 8.11
CA VAL A 64 4.74 2.28 8.61
C VAL A 64 4.20 1.42 7.47
N LEU A 65 3.72 2.05 6.38
CA LEU A 65 3.31 1.33 5.17
C LEU A 65 4.50 0.54 4.59
N GLY A 66 5.68 1.16 4.59
CA GLY A 66 7.01 0.59 4.44
C GLY A 66 7.13 -0.83 4.96
N LEU A 67 6.99 -0.94 6.29
CA LEU A 67 7.15 -2.16 7.06
C LEU A 67 6.14 -3.22 6.66
N VAL A 68 4.87 -2.84 6.49
CA VAL A 68 3.77 -3.74 6.12
C VAL A 68 4.01 -4.33 4.73
N LEU A 69 4.32 -3.49 3.75
CA LEU A 69 4.57 -3.93 2.38
C LEU A 69 5.86 -4.76 2.28
N GLY A 70 6.92 -4.41 3.02
CA GLY A 70 8.14 -5.20 3.09
C GLY A 70 7.92 -6.60 3.69
N TRP A 71 7.15 -6.68 4.77
CA TRP A 71 6.74 -7.96 5.36
C TRP A 71 5.87 -8.78 4.38
N MET A 72 4.91 -8.14 3.72
CA MET A 72 4.05 -8.79 2.73
C MET A 72 4.84 -9.31 1.53
N TYR A 73 5.83 -8.55 1.05
CA TYR A 73 6.75 -8.99 0.02
C TYR A 73 7.54 -10.23 0.46
N MET A 74 8.04 -10.25 1.69
CA MET A 74 8.77 -11.41 2.22
C MET A 74 7.92 -12.69 2.26
N ARG A 75 6.63 -12.54 2.58
CA ARG A 75 5.67 -13.64 2.67
C ARG A 75 5.17 -14.13 1.31
N THR A 76 4.93 -13.22 0.37
CA THR A 76 4.29 -13.53 -0.92
C THR A 76 5.29 -13.68 -2.08
N ARG A 77 6.48 -13.08 -1.94
CA ARG A 77 7.49 -12.91 -3.01
C ARG A 77 6.91 -12.25 -4.28
N SER A 78 5.84 -11.47 -4.14
CA SER A 78 5.12 -10.83 -5.25
C SER A 78 5.00 -9.32 -5.01
N LEU A 79 5.18 -8.55 -6.08
CA LEU A 79 4.97 -7.10 -6.05
C LEU A 79 3.49 -6.73 -6.20
N TRP A 80 2.66 -7.60 -6.77
CA TRP A 80 1.24 -7.31 -7.01
C TRP A 80 0.45 -7.01 -5.73
N PRO A 81 0.52 -7.83 -4.66
CA PRO A 81 -0.15 -7.49 -3.40
C PRO A 81 0.36 -6.16 -2.82
N CYS A 82 1.67 -5.89 -2.94
CA CYS A 82 2.28 -4.67 -2.44
C CYS A 82 1.76 -3.45 -3.18
N PHE A 83 1.76 -3.51 -4.51
CA PHE A 83 1.24 -2.47 -5.38
C PHE A 83 -0.24 -2.19 -5.12
N LEU A 84 -1.07 -3.22 -4.97
CA LEU A 84 -2.51 -3.05 -4.76
C LEU A 84 -2.80 -2.35 -3.41
N VAL A 85 -2.16 -2.82 -2.33
CA VAL A 85 -2.33 -2.21 -0.99
C VAL A 85 -1.79 -0.78 -0.99
N HIS A 86 -0.64 -0.55 -1.61
CA HIS A 86 -0.04 0.77 -1.68
C HIS A 86 -0.91 1.74 -2.50
N SER A 87 -1.38 1.32 -3.68
CA SER A 87 -2.23 2.14 -4.54
C SER A 87 -3.55 2.48 -3.87
N LEU A 88 -4.14 1.53 -3.15
CA LEU A 88 -5.36 1.77 -2.39
C LEU A 88 -5.14 2.80 -1.28
N HIS A 89 -4.04 2.70 -0.53
CA HIS A 89 -3.68 3.66 0.51
C HIS A 89 -3.41 5.06 -0.06
N ASN A 90 -2.66 5.16 -1.16
CA ASN A 90 -2.34 6.46 -1.76
C ASN A 90 -3.58 7.12 -2.39
N SER A 91 -4.43 6.31 -3.04
CA SER A 91 -5.71 6.79 -3.60
C SER A 91 -6.67 7.27 -2.52
N SER A 92 -6.77 6.56 -1.38
CA SER A 92 -7.66 6.96 -0.28
C SER A 92 -7.21 8.26 0.38
N ILE A 93 -5.90 8.45 0.59
CA ILE A 93 -5.34 9.71 1.11
C ILE A 93 -5.59 10.86 0.12
N THR A 94 -5.31 10.65 -1.16
CA THR A 94 -5.49 11.67 -2.20
C THR A 94 -6.95 12.15 -2.27
N LEU A 95 -7.88 11.20 -2.27
CA LEU A 95 -9.32 11.49 -2.31
C LEU A 95 -9.78 12.24 -1.05
N THR A 96 -9.45 11.71 0.13
CA THR A 96 -9.87 12.29 1.40
C THR A 96 -9.27 13.68 1.60
N GLY A 97 -8.00 13.86 1.24
CA GLY A 97 -7.33 15.16 1.29
C GLY A 97 -7.99 16.19 0.36
N THR A 98 -8.40 15.77 -0.83
CA THR A 98 -9.13 16.63 -1.77
C THR A 98 -10.50 17.06 -1.22
N LEU A 99 -11.25 16.11 -0.64
CA LEU A 99 -12.54 16.37 -0.02
C LEU A 99 -12.46 17.34 1.15
N ILE A 100 -11.49 17.13 2.06
CA ILE A 100 -11.24 18.01 3.20
C ILE A 100 -10.81 19.40 2.74
N TYR A 101 -9.93 19.49 1.75
CA TYR A 101 -9.49 20.78 1.21
C TYR A 101 -10.67 21.57 0.60
N ALA A 102 -11.54 20.90 -0.14
CA ALA A 102 -12.73 21.53 -0.72
C ALA A 102 -13.70 22.04 0.35
N SER A 103 -13.93 21.27 1.42
CA SER A 103 -14.82 21.70 2.52
C SER A 103 -14.23 22.85 3.35
N LEU A 104 -12.92 22.87 3.59
CA LEU A 104 -12.24 23.94 4.33
C LEU A 104 -12.22 25.29 3.59
N LEU A 105 -12.29 25.28 2.26
CA LEU A 105 -12.33 26.49 1.43
C LEU A 105 -13.75 27.02 1.18
N GLY A 106 -14.78 26.38 1.74
CA GLY A 106 -16.17 26.82 1.59
C GLY A 106 -16.75 26.59 0.19
N TYR A 107 -16.20 25.64 -0.58
CA TYR A 107 -16.91 25.16 -1.77
C TYR A 107 -18.25 24.57 -1.34
N PRO A 108 -19.35 24.83 -2.07
CA PRO A 108 -20.65 24.29 -1.72
C PRO A 108 -20.58 22.76 -1.65
N GLU A 109 -21.09 22.17 -0.57
CA GLU A 109 -21.08 20.71 -0.37
C GLU A 109 -21.70 19.99 -1.57
N GLU A 110 -22.73 20.56 -2.19
CA GLU A 110 -23.40 20.06 -3.39
C GLU A 110 -22.46 19.93 -4.60
N VAL A 111 -21.48 20.82 -4.75
CA VAL A 111 -20.49 20.77 -5.84
C VAL A 111 -19.43 19.70 -5.56
N VAL A 112 -18.99 19.59 -4.30
CA VAL A 112 -18.06 18.55 -3.86
C VAL A 112 -18.72 17.17 -3.99
N GLU A 113 -19.96 17.07 -3.55
CA GLU A 113 -20.78 15.86 -3.60
C GLU A 113 -21.06 15.47 -5.05
N ALA A 114 -21.53 16.38 -5.91
CA ALA A 114 -21.81 16.10 -7.32
C ALA A 114 -20.56 15.77 -8.16
N THR A 115 -19.37 16.21 -7.74
CA THR A 115 -18.13 15.94 -8.47
C THR A 115 -17.42 14.67 -7.96
N VAL A 116 -17.52 14.36 -6.67
CA VAL A 116 -16.75 13.29 -6.04
C VAL A 116 -17.58 12.04 -5.71
N MET A 117 -18.83 12.18 -5.24
CA MET A 117 -19.67 11.04 -4.87
C MET A 117 -20.17 10.19 -6.06
N PRO A 118 -20.43 10.75 -7.26
CA PRO A 118 -20.73 9.94 -8.45
C PRO A 118 -19.53 9.13 -8.95
N LEU A 119 -18.29 9.56 -8.65
CA LEU A 119 -17.07 8.90 -9.09
C LEU A 119 -16.60 7.79 -8.14
N LEU A 120 -16.99 7.85 -6.86
CA LEU A 120 -16.60 6.89 -5.83
C LEU A 120 -17.71 6.72 -4.78
N PRO A 121 -18.70 5.84 -5.05
CA PRO A 121 -19.73 5.52 -4.08
C PRO A 121 -19.15 5.01 -2.75
N TRP A 122 -19.83 5.27 -1.63
CA TRP A 122 -19.43 4.81 -0.28
C TRP A 122 -19.18 3.29 -0.20
N TRP A 123 -19.89 2.51 -1.01
CA TRP A 123 -19.69 1.06 -1.09
C TRP A 123 -18.31 0.68 -1.64
N LEU A 124 -17.67 1.52 -2.45
CA LEU A 124 -16.32 1.32 -2.98
C LEU A 124 -15.24 1.51 -1.89
N VAL A 125 -15.46 2.44 -0.95
CA VAL A 125 -14.58 2.65 0.21
C VAL A 125 -14.68 1.47 1.17
N VAL A 126 -15.91 1.02 1.46
CA VAL A 126 -16.17 -0.18 2.26
C VAL A 126 -15.61 -1.43 1.55
N ALA A 127 -15.77 -1.54 0.24
CA ALA A 127 -15.20 -2.62 -0.56
C ALA A 127 -13.68 -2.59 -0.55
N GLY A 128 -13.03 -1.42 -0.59
CA GLY A 128 -11.58 -1.28 -0.48
C GLY A 128 -11.05 -1.76 0.88
N MET A 129 -11.69 -1.35 1.98
CA MET A 129 -11.34 -1.83 3.32
C MET A 129 -11.60 -3.32 3.51
N ALA A 130 -12.72 -3.83 2.96
CA ALA A 130 -13.03 -5.24 2.97
C ALA A 130 -12.04 -6.06 2.13
N LEU A 131 -11.66 -5.58 0.94
CA LEU A 131 -10.66 -6.21 0.08
C LEU A 131 -9.28 -6.21 0.73
N LEU A 132 -8.88 -5.12 1.40
CA LEU A 132 -7.65 -5.09 2.19
C LEU A 132 -7.71 -6.14 3.31
N GLY A 133 -8.80 -6.17 4.09
CA GLY A 133 -8.99 -7.18 5.14
C GLY A 133 -9.00 -8.62 4.62
N LEU A 134 -9.70 -8.88 3.51
CA LEU A 134 -9.77 -10.18 2.84
C LEU A 134 -8.43 -10.58 2.23
N SER A 135 -7.66 -9.64 1.68
CA SER A 135 -6.31 -9.89 1.16
C SER A 135 -5.38 -10.29 2.30
N LEU A 136 -5.43 -9.59 3.42
CA LEU A 136 -4.68 -9.92 4.63
C LEU A 136 -5.09 -11.30 5.20
N LEU A 137 -6.39 -11.60 5.23
CA LEU A 137 -6.93 -12.90 5.66
C LEU A 137 -6.53 -14.04 4.71
N ALA A 138 -6.62 -13.83 3.39
CA ALA A 138 -6.24 -14.82 2.39
C ALA A 138 -4.74 -15.08 2.45
N ILE A 139 -3.91 -14.04 2.58
CA ILE A 139 -2.46 -14.16 2.79
C ILE A 139 -2.19 -14.93 4.08
N HIS A 140 -2.86 -14.59 5.19
CA HIS A 140 -2.72 -15.32 6.45
C HIS A 140 -3.01 -16.82 6.28
N ARG A 141 -4.10 -17.16 5.58
CA ARG A 141 -4.48 -18.56 5.31
C ARG A 141 -3.49 -19.30 4.39
N LEU A 142 -3.00 -18.63 3.35
CA LEU A 142 -2.00 -19.19 2.43
C LEU A 142 -0.65 -19.44 3.10
N LEU A 143 -0.31 -18.63 4.10
CA LEU A 143 0.92 -18.81 4.88
C LEU A 143 0.80 -20.00 5.82
N LEU A 144 -0.33 -20.11 6.53
CA LEU A 144 -0.59 -21.27 7.40
C LEU A 144 -0.67 -22.59 6.62
N SER A 145 -1.22 -22.58 5.40
CA SER A 145 -1.29 -23.80 4.59
C SER A 145 0.07 -24.28 4.10
N ARG A 146 1.01 -23.36 3.82
CA ARG A 146 2.40 -23.70 3.46
C ARG A 146 3.20 -24.25 4.63
N GLU A 147 3.02 -23.71 5.83
CA GLU A 147 3.66 -24.20 7.05
C GLU A 147 3.17 -25.61 7.41
N SER A 148 1.86 -25.85 7.29
CA SER A 148 1.25 -27.17 7.50
C SER A 148 1.74 -28.21 6.48
N ALA A 149 1.80 -27.86 5.19
CA ALA A 149 2.29 -28.75 4.14
C ALA A 149 3.78 -29.09 4.30
N ALA A 150 4.62 -28.12 4.70
CA ALA A 150 6.04 -28.36 4.94
C ALA A 150 6.26 -29.30 6.14
N GLY A 151 5.50 -29.14 7.23
CA GLY A 151 5.56 -30.04 8.39
C GLY A 151 5.11 -31.48 8.05
N ALA A 152 4.06 -31.63 7.24
CA ALA A 152 3.58 -32.94 6.80
C ALA A 152 4.60 -33.68 5.92
N VAL A 153 5.35 -32.96 5.07
CA VAL A 153 6.42 -33.55 4.26
C VAL A 153 7.59 -34.03 5.12
N VAL A 154 7.98 -33.29 6.17
CA VAL A 154 9.05 -33.72 7.07
C VAL A 154 8.68 -35.01 7.80
N VAL A 155 7.45 -35.12 8.31
CA VAL A 155 6.98 -36.32 9.03
C VAL A 155 6.82 -37.55 8.12
N ALA A 156 6.59 -37.36 6.81
CA ALA A 156 6.41 -38.48 5.88
C ALA A 156 7.71 -39.10 5.36
N VAL A 157 8.87 -38.50 5.67
CA VAL A 157 10.21 -38.95 5.22
C VAL A 157 11.00 -39.61 6.36
N ASP A 158 10.44 -39.61 7.57
CA ASP A 158 10.92 -40.32 8.78
C ASP A 158 10.18 -41.66 8.97
#